data_AF-A0A4U7DTL5-F1
#
_entry.id   AF-A0A4U7DTL5-F1
#
_cell.length_a   1.000
_cell.length_b   1.000
_cell.length_c   1.000
_cell.angle_alpha   90.00
_cell.angle_beta   90.00
_cell.angle_gamma   90.00
#
_symmetry.space_group_name_H-M   'P 1'
#
loop_
_entity.id
_entity.type
_entity.pdbx_description
1 polymer ?
#
loop_
_entity_poly.entity_id
_entity_poly.type
_entity_poly.pdbx_seq_one_letter_code
_entity_poly.pdbx_strand_id
1 'polypeptide(L)'
;MNIKKTFQDSERAVSPVIGVILMVAITVILAAVIGTFVLGLGDQLGQNANAGVSIDEPNSSYVTVTLVSQGNVDRVIVNATDSTGTSSLEGVGETVTVKHNNSSVQIIGDIGGEKTVLRTYEP
;
A
#
# COMPACT_ATOMS: atom_id res chain seq x y z
N MET A 1 26.86 5.48 -64.79
CA MET A 1 26.71 5.58 -63.32
C MET A 1 26.40 4.20 -62.77
N ASN A 2 27.26 3.67 -61.91
CA ASN A 2 27.12 2.34 -61.31
C ASN A 2 26.25 2.40 -60.05
N ILE A 3 24.93 2.35 -60.21
CA ILE A 3 23.96 2.42 -59.10
C ILE A 3 23.96 1.18 -58.19
N LYS A 4 24.55 0.07 -58.67
CA LYS A 4 24.50 -1.24 -57.98
C LYS A 4 25.47 -1.38 -56.81
N LYS A 5 26.48 -0.49 -56.72
CA LYS A 5 27.52 -0.59 -55.67
C LYS A 5 27.14 0.15 -54.38
N THR A 6 26.18 1.07 -54.43
CA THR A 6 25.81 1.91 -53.27
C THR A 6 24.78 1.25 -52.35
N PHE A 7 23.98 0.30 -52.84
CA PHE A 7 22.97 -0.39 -52.03
C PHE A 7 23.47 -1.65 -51.32
N GLN A 8 24.61 -2.22 -51.72
CA GLN A 8 25.17 -3.43 -51.10
C GLN A 8 26.13 -3.15 -49.93
N ASP A 9 26.69 -1.94 -49.84
CA ASP A 9 27.62 -1.57 -48.76
C ASP A 9 26.91 -1.10 -47.47
N SER A 10 25.58 -1.00 -47.47
CA SER A 10 24.80 -0.47 -46.34
C SER A 10 24.09 -1.55 -45.51
N GLU A 11 24.08 -2.80 -45.97
CA GLU A 11 23.32 -3.88 -45.34
C GLU A 11 24.27 -4.75 -44.52
N ARG A 12 24.65 -4.23 -43.34
CA ARG A 12 25.33 -5.03 -42.31
C ARG A 12 24.36 -6.10 -41.81
N ALA A 13 24.25 -7.19 -42.56
CA ALA A 13 23.61 -8.41 -42.12
C ALA A 13 24.35 -8.90 -40.87
N VAL A 14 23.67 -8.83 -39.74
CA VAL A 14 24.18 -9.35 -38.47
C VAL A 14 24.41 -10.85 -38.67
N SER A 15 25.54 -11.38 -38.20
CA SER A 15 25.78 -12.82 -38.33
C SER A 15 24.70 -13.59 -37.54
N PRO A 16 24.29 -14.78 -37.98
CA PRO A 16 23.20 -15.53 -37.31
C PRO A 16 23.42 -15.70 -35.80
N VAL A 17 24.68 -15.89 -35.39
CA VAL A 17 25.06 -16.04 -33.97
C VAL A 17 24.97 -14.70 -33.22
N ILE A 18 25.44 -13.60 -33.81
CA ILE A 18 25.39 -12.29 -33.17
C ILE A 18 23.94 -11.78 -33.10
N GLY A 19 23.11 -12.07 -34.10
CA GLY A 19 21.68 -11.76 -34.09
C GLY A 19 20.95 -12.43 -32.92
N VAL A 20 21.24 -13.71 -32.66
CA VAL A 20 20.67 -14.44 -31.52
C VAL A 20 21.13 -13.84 -30.19
N ILE A 21 22.42 -13.55 -30.04
CA ILE A 21 22.95 -12.96 -28.80
C ILE A 21 22.30 -11.59 -28.53
N LEU A 22 22.18 -10.74 -29.56
CA LEU A 22 21.57 -9.41 -29.41
C LEU A 22 20.07 -9.49 -29.08
N MET A 23 19.34 -10.41 -29.71
CA MET A 23 17.91 -10.63 -29.44
C MET A 23 17.69 -11.13 -28.00
N VAL A 24 18.49 -12.10 -27.56
CA VAL A 24 18.41 -12.66 -26.20
C VAL A 24 18.81 -11.60 -25.17
N ALA A 25 19.88 -10.83 -25.40
CA ALA A 25 20.35 -9.83 -24.45
C ALA A 25 19.28 -8.78 -24.13
N ILE A 26 18.62 -8.22 -25.14
CA ILE A 26 17.60 -7.18 -24.93
C ILE A 26 16.37 -7.76 -24.23
N THR A 27 15.92 -8.94 -24.63
CA THR A 27 14.74 -9.58 -24.03
C THR A 27 14.96 -9.94 -22.56
N VAL A 28 16.16 -10.40 -22.20
CA VAL A 28 16.52 -10.68 -20.80
C VAL A 28 16.52 -9.40 -19.95
N ILE A 29 17.07 -8.30 -20.48
CA ILE A 29 17.05 -7.00 -19.78
C ILE A 29 15.61 -6.54 -19.57
N LEU A 30 14.78 -6.54 -20.63
CA LEU A 30 13.39 -6.09 -20.54
C LEU A 30 12.57 -6.96 -19.56
N ALA A 31 12.75 -8.28 -19.60
CA ALA A 31 12.07 -9.18 -18.68
C ALA A 31 12.47 -8.93 -17.22
N ALA A 32 13.77 -8.76 -16.94
CA ALA A 32 14.27 -8.48 -15.60
C ALA A 32 13.73 -7.13 -15.07
N VAL A 33 13.74 -6.09 -15.91
CA VAL A 33 13.27 -4.76 -15.54
C VAL A 33 11.78 -4.75 -15.28
N ILE A 34 10.97 -5.36 -16.14
CA ILE A 34 9.51 -5.43 -15.91
C ILE A 34 9.21 -6.26 -14.66
N GLY A 35 9.96 -7.33 -14.40
CA GLY A 35 9.82 -8.13 -13.19
C GLY A 35 10.00 -7.31 -11.90
N THR A 36 11.00 -6.43 -11.85
CA THR A 36 11.21 -5.56 -10.68
C THR A 36 10.16 -4.45 -10.59
N PHE A 37 9.70 -3.89 -11.72
CA PHE A 37 8.61 -2.91 -11.73
C PHE A 37 7.27 -3.50 -11.29
N VAL A 38 6.94 -4.72 -11.73
CA VAL A 38 5.69 -5.41 -11.33
C VAL A 38 5.73 -5.79 -9.86
N LEU A 39 6.87 -6.27 -9.35
CA LEU A 39 7.02 -6.57 -7.93
C LEU A 39 6.95 -5.29 -7.07
N GLY A 40 7.53 -4.18 -7.54
CA GLY A 40 7.43 -2.88 -6.88
C GLY A 40 6.01 -2.30 -6.84
N LEU A 41 5.18 -2.58 -7.85
CA LEU A 41 3.75 -2.20 -7.84
C LEU A 41 2.95 -2.99 -6.80
N GLY A 42 3.33 -4.23 -6.50
CA GLY A 42 2.69 -5.02 -5.44
C GLY A 42 2.84 -4.38 -4.06
N ASP A 43 3.97 -3.72 -3.82
CA ASP A 43 4.26 -3.00 -2.57
C ASP A 43 3.50 -1.66 -2.49
N GLN A 44 3.32 -0.97 -3.62
CA GLN A 44 2.53 0.27 -3.69
C GLN A 44 1.00 0.03 -3.60
N LEU A 45 0.56 -1.19 -3.88
CA LEU A 45 -0.80 -1.65 -3.62
C LEU A 45 -1.00 -2.10 -2.16
N GLY A 46 -0.12 -1.62 -1.25
CA GLY A 46 -0.13 -1.87 0.19
C GLY A 46 -1.54 -2.07 0.74
N GLN A 47 -1.70 -3.13 1.52
CA GLN A 47 -2.99 -3.57 2.05
C GLN A 47 -3.60 -2.40 2.83
N ASN A 48 -4.52 -1.68 2.18
CA ASN A 48 -5.20 -0.59 2.84
C ASN A 48 -6.02 -1.23 3.96
N ALA A 49 -5.73 -0.84 5.20
CA ALA A 49 -6.52 -1.26 6.34
C ALA A 49 -7.97 -0.87 6.12
N ASN A 50 -8.87 -1.84 6.18
CA ASN A 50 -10.30 -1.62 6.13
C ASN A 50 -10.93 -2.27 7.36
N ALA A 51 -11.52 -1.45 8.21
CA ALA A 51 -12.37 -1.89 9.31
C ALA A 51 -13.56 -0.94 9.43
N GLY A 52 -14.73 -1.50 9.71
CA GLY A 52 -15.92 -0.73 10.06
C GLY A 52 -15.88 -0.37 11.53
N VAL A 53 -15.86 0.91 11.85
CA VAL A 53 -15.86 1.41 13.23
C VAL A 53 -16.98 2.43 13.40
N SER A 54 -17.75 2.29 14.48
CA SER A 54 -18.77 3.25 14.91
C SER A 54 -18.22 4.12 16.02
N ILE A 55 -18.50 5.41 15.99
CA ILE A 55 -18.00 6.39 16.95
C ILE A 55 -19.22 7.08 17.56
N ASP A 56 -19.33 6.97 18.88
CA ASP A 56 -20.39 7.58 19.67
C ASP A 56 -19.77 8.52 20.70
N GLU A 57 -20.27 9.75 20.80
CA GLU A 57 -19.84 10.71 21.83
C GLU A 57 -20.88 10.73 22.96
N PRO A 58 -20.70 9.96 24.05
CA PRO A 58 -21.62 10.00 25.18
C PRO A 58 -21.58 11.34 25.93
N ASN A 59 -20.45 12.06 25.92
CA ASN A 59 -20.24 13.34 26.60
C ASN A 59 -19.12 14.14 25.90
N SER A 60 -19.10 15.47 26.07
CA SER A 60 -18.09 16.41 25.52
C SER A 60 -16.61 16.14 25.88
N SER A 61 -16.31 15.09 26.64
CA SER A 61 -14.93 14.73 27.03
C SER A 61 -14.61 13.26 26.79
N TYR A 62 -15.56 12.46 26.33
CA TYR A 62 -15.41 11.02 26.14
C TYR A 62 -15.99 10.59 24.80
N VAL A 63 -15.20 9.82 24.06
CA VAL A 63 -15.60 9.20 22.80
C VAL A 63 -15.56 7.69 23.00
N THR A 64 -16.64 7.03 22.61
CA THR A 64 -16.75 5.58 22.58
C THR A 64 -16.59 5.09 21.15
N VAL A 65 -15.66 4.17 20.96
CA VAL A 65 -15.33 3.58 19.68
C VAL A 65 -15.72 2.11 19.71
N THR A 66 -16.57 1.70 18.77
CA THR A 66 -17.09 0.34 18.63
C THR A 66 -16.58 -0.29 17.35
N LEU A 67 -15.97 -1.47 17.43
CA LEU A 67 -15.60 -2.23 16.23
C LEU A 67 -16.85 -2.93 15.68
N VAL A 68 -17.38 -2.48 14.54
CA VAL A 68 -18.58 -3.06 13.91
C VAL A 68 -18.25 -4.07 12.82
N SER A 69 -17.07 -3.98 12.21
CA SER A 69 -16.57 -4.96 11.24
C SER A 69 -15.05 -4.94 11.23
N GLN A 70 -14.43 -6.12 11.33
CA GLN A 70 -12.97 -6.27 11.33
C GLN A 70 -12.36 -6.14 9.94
N GLY A 71 -13.14 -6.30 8.86
CA GLY A 71 -12.64 -6.20 7.48
C GLY A 71 -11.38 -7.04 7.24
N ASN A 72 -10.25 -6.41 6.91
CA ASN A 72 -8.95 -7.07 6.70
C ASN A 72 -7.87 -6.67 7.73
N VAL A 73 -8.25 -6.11 8.89
CA VAL A 73 -7.30 -5.74 9.95
C VAL A 73 -7.20 -6.83 11.01
N ASP A 74 -6.01 -7.00 11.59
CA ASP A 74 -5.80 -7.90 12.72
C ASP A 74 -6.38 -7.29 14.01
N ARG A 75 -6.19 -5.98 14.20
CA ARG A 75 -6.73 -5.22 15.33
C ARG A 75 -7.00 -3.77 14.94
N VAL A 76 -7.89 -3.13 15.69
CA VAL A 76 -8.11 -1.68 15.62
C VAL A 76 -7.56 -1.03 16.87
N ILE A 77 -6.76 0.01 16.70
CA ILE A 77 -6.12 0.76 17.76
C ILE A 77 -6.80 2.14 17.84
N VAL A 78 -7.20 2.52 19.05
CA VAL A 78 -7.78 3.83 19.35
C VAL A 78 -6.75 4.62 20.13
N ASN A 79 -6.32 5.74 19.55
CA ASN A 79 -5.32 6.64 20.11
C ASN A 79 -5.92 8.02 20.31
N ALA A 80 -6.00 8.48 21.56
CA ALA A 80 -6.40 9.85 21.88
C ALA A 80 -5.13 10.66 22.18
N THR A 81 -4.93 11.78 21.47
CA THR A 81 -3.68 12.57 21.51
C THR A 81 -3.30 13.06 22.92
N ASP A 82 -4.29 13.22 23.81
CA ASP A 82 -4.12 13.76 25.18
C ASP A 82 -4.19 12.72 26.30
N SER A 83 -4.48 11.46 25.99
CA SER A 83 -4.62 10.40 27.00
C SER A 83 -3.51 9.37 26.80
N THR A 84 -2.74 9.09 27.86
CA THR A 84 -1.63 8.11 27.89
C THR A 84 -2.04 6.65 27.63
N GLY A 85 -3.27 6.40 27.20
CA GLY A 85 -3.81 5.07 26.95
C GLY A 85 -4.13 4.87 25.48
N THR A 86 -3.25 4.15 24.77
CA THR A 86 -3.63 3.49 23.53
C THR A 86 -4.44 2.25 23.89
N SER A 87 -5.64 2.12 23.32
CA SER A 87 -6.47 0.92 23.50
C SER A 87 -6.61 0.17 22.19
N SER A 88 -6.69 -1.16 22.23
CA SER A 88 -6.89 -1.98 21.03
C SER A 88 -8.14 -2.83 21.15
N LEU A 89 -8.86 -2.93 20.03
CA LEU A 89 -10.03 -3.77 19.81
C LEU A 89 -9.59 -4.92 18.91
N GLU A 90 -9.73 -6.16 19.36
CA GLU A 90 -9.34 -7.37 18.60
C GLU A 90 -10.55 -8.14 18.07
N GLY A 91 -11.76 -7.86 18.60
CA GLY A 91 -12.99 -8.55 18.21
C GLY A 91 -14.12 -7.60 17.79
N VAL A 92 -14.92 -8.04 16.82
CA VAL A 92 -16.16 -7.33 16.44
C VAL A 92 -17.13 -7.29 17.63
N GLY A 93 -17.69 -6.12 17.90
CA GLY A 93 -18.57 -5.84 19.04
C GLY A 93 -17.83 -5.33 20.27
N GLU A 94 -16.49 -5.32 20.26
CA GLU A 94 -15.71 -4.72 21.33
C GLU A 94 -15.85 -3.19 21.29
N THR A 95 -15.88 -2.59 22.48
CA THR A 95 -16.04 -1.15 22.67
C THR A 95 -14.95 -0.62 23.59
N VAL A 96 -14.43 0.55 23.25
CA VAL A 96 -13.53 1.28 24.13
C VAL A 96 -13.92 2.74 24.23
N THR A 97 -13.97 3.24 25.45
CA THR A 97 -14.20 4.65 25.73
C THR A 97 -12.88 5.31 26.06
N VAL A 98 -12.51 6.32 25.27
CA VAL A 98 -11.30 7.12 25.47
C VAL A 98 -11.68 8.55 25.83
N LYS A 99 -10.91 9.15 26.74
CA LYS A 99 -11.07 10.56 27.08
C LYS A 99 -10.35 11.42 26.05
N HIS A 100 -11.04 12.44 25.53
CA HIS A 100 -10.47 13.46 24.66
C HIS A 100 -10.71 14.83 25.30
N ASN A 101 -9.66 15.56 25.67
CA ASN A 101 -9.77 16.88 26.29
C ASN A 101 -9.70 17.96 25.19
N ASN A 102 -10.67 17.99 24.27
CA ASN A 102 -10.64 18.81 23.04
C ASN A 102 -9.55 18.42 22.01
N SER A 103 -8.95 17.24 22.14
CA SER A 103 -8.01 16.72 21.15
C SER A 103 -8.63 15.68 20.24
N SER A 104 -8.01 15.47 19.09
CA SER A 104 -8.44 14.47 18.13
C SER A 104 -8.20 13.04 18.62
N VAL A 105 -9.10 12.13 18.23
CA VAL A 105 -9.02 10.69 18.45
C VAL A 105 -8.78 10.02 17.11
N GLN A 106 -7.69 9.26 16.99
CA GLN A 106 -7.35 8.50 15.80
C GLN A 106 -7.75 7.04 15.97
N ILE A 107 -8.40 6.51 14.96
CA ILE A 107 -8.73 5.10 14.81
C ILE A 107 -7.78 4.54 13.76
N ILE A 108 -6.97 3.57 14.14
CA ILE A 108 -5.86 3.03 13.36
C ILE A 108 -6.12 1.54 13.16
N GLY A 109 -6.06 1.05 11.93
CA GLY A 109 -6.06 -0.38 11.63
C GLY A 109 -4.63 -0.90 11.58
N ASP A 110 -4.40 -2.08 12.15
CA ASP A 110 -3.11 -2.78 12.08
C ASP A 110 -3.28 -4.07 11.27
N ILE A 111 -2.46 -4.26 10.24
CA ILE A 111 -2.42 -5.47 9.42
C ILE A 111 -0.99 -5.98 9.42
N GLY A 112 -0.72 -7.11 10.08
CA GLY A 112 0.61 -7.72 10.10
C GLY A 112 1.72 -6.81 10.61
N GLY A 113 1.40 -5.78 11.40
CA GLY A 113 2.34 -4.77 11.92
C GLY A 113 2.36 -3.44 11.15
N GLU A 114 1.67 -3.35 10.01
CA GLU A 114 1.50 -2.10 9.27
C GLU A 114 0.28 -1.32 9.78
N LYS A 115 0.50 -0.08 10.23
CA LYS A 115 -0.53 0.78 10.82
C LYS A 115 -1.03 1.80 9.81
N THR A 116 -2.34 1.83 9.60
CA THR A 116 -3.00 2.82 8.73
C THR A 116 -4.10 3.55 9.51
N VAL A 117 -4.16 4.87 9.42
CA VAL A 117 -5.24 5.65 10.03
C VAL A 117 -6.52 5.42 9.22
N LEU A 118 -7.51 4.80 9.86
CA LEU A 118 -8.82 4.52 9.27
C LEU A 118 -9.71 5.76 9.32
N ARG A 119 -9.72 6.44 10.47
CA ARG A 119 -10.46 7.69 10.69
C ARG A 119 -9.81 8.52 11.79
N THR A 120 -10.05 9.82 11.71
CA THR A 120 -9.79 10.76 12.79
C THR A 120 -11.11 11.39 13.20
N TYR A 121 -11.40 11.37 14.48
CA TYR A 121 -12.47 12.12 15.10
C TYR A 121 -11.88 13.41 15.69
N GLU A 122 -12.47 14.55 15.33
CA GLU A 122 -12.13 15.86 15.88
C GLU A 122 -13.36 16.37 16.63
N PRO A 123 -13.20 16.79 17.91
CA PRO A 123 -14.30 17.30 18.72
C PRO A 123 -14.76 18.71 18.35
#